data_AF-A0A524DKY7-F1
#
_entry.id   AF-A0A524DKY7-F1
#
_cell.length_a   1.000
_cell.length_b   1.000
_cell.length_c   1.000
_cell.angle_alpha   90.00
_cell.angle_beta   90.00
_cell.angle_gamma   90.00
#
_symmetry.space_group_name_H-M   'P 1'
#
loop_
_entity.id
_entity.type
_entity.pdbx_description
1 polymer ?
#
loop_
_entity_poly.entity_id
_entity_poly.type
_entity_poly.pdbx_seq_one_letter_code
_entity_poly.pdbx_strand_id
1 'polypeptide(L)'
;MNVKDNPKNSICVNGNRFIPLNLLDVAGLVPGAHEGKGLGNKFLNDLSRADVLLHIIDTTGSLDKSGNRVAPGENDPYEDVLFLEEELDYWVKDVLEREDWNRVSKTARDKNIMTKELANRLSGLKITRTHILKALKESRL
;
A
#
# COMPACT_ATOMS: atom_id res chain seq x y z
N MET A 1 21.85 -12.32 36.20
CA MET A 1 22.36 -11.93 34.86
C MET A 1 22.44 -10.42 34.82
N ASN A 2 23.64 -9.84 34.75
CA ASN A 2 23.88 -8.38 34.86
C ASN A 2 24.41 -7.84 33.52
N VAL A 3 23.68 -8.13 32.43
CA VAL A 3 24.09 -7.74 31.08
C VAL A 3 23.74 -6.28 30.87
N LYS A 4 24.75 -5.43 30.68
CA LYS A 4 24.58 -4.02 30.35
C LYS A 4 24.32 -3.89 28.86
N ASP A 5 23.11 -3.48 28.49
CA ASP A 5 22.75 -3.26 27.09
C ASP A 5 23.56 -2.09 26.50
N ASN A 6 24.17 -2.29 25.33
CA ASN A 6 25.00 -1.29 24.64
C ASN A 6 24.75 -1.33 23.12
N PRO A 7 23.56 -0.90 22.67
CA PRO A 7 23.19 -0.90 21.26
C PRO A 7 23.92 0.18 20.45
N LYS A 8 24.24 -0.12 19.17
CA LYS A 8 24.85 0.86 18.25
C LYS A 8 23.83 1.67 17.44
N ASN A 9 22.67 1.08 17.15
CA ASN A 9 21.70 1.61 16.18
C ASN A 9 20.33 1.95 16.79
N SER A 10 20.22 1.92 18.12
CA SER A 10 18.97 2.17 18.85
C SER A 10 19.30 2.73 20.23
N ILE A 11 18.36 3.40 20.87
CA ILE A 11 18.50 3.81 22.27
C ILE A 11 17.83 2.78 23.18
N CYS A 12 18.41 2.54 24.35
CA CYS A 12 17.78 1.72 25.39
C CYS A 12 17.56 2.56 26.64
N VAL A 13 16.31 2.64 27.10
CA VAL A 13 15.92 3.41 28.30
C VAL A 13 15.11 2.49 29.20
N ASN A 14 15.55 2.33 30.45
CA ASN A 14 14.87 1.50 31.47
C ASN A 14 14.55 0.07 31.00
N GLY A 15 15.45 -0.56 30.26
CA GLY A 15 15.26 -1.91 29.72
C GLY A 15 14.42 -1.99 28.44
N ASN A 16 13.89 -0.87 27.95
CA ASN A 16 13.15 -0.79 26.69
C ASN A 16 14.06 -0.31 25.56
N ARG A 17 14.08 -1.04 24.44
CA ARG A 17 14.81 -0.66 23.22
C ARG A 17 13.90 0.10 22.27
N PHE A 18 14.32 1.30 21.87
CA PHE A 18 13.61 2.13 20.90
C PHE A 18 14.31 2.01 19.55
N ILE A 19 13.69 1.25 18.66
CA ILE A 19 14.19 1.01 17.31
C ILE A 19 13.76 2.19 16.42
N PRO A 20 14.69 2.89 15.76
CA PRO A 20 14.34 3.99 14.87
C PRO A 20 13.56 3.48 13.66
N LEU A 21 12.51 4.20 13.28
CA LEU A 21 11.71 3.95 12.09
C LEU A 21 11.71 5.20 11.20
N ASN A 22 11.75 4.99 9.89
CA ASN A 22 11.56 6.08 8.92
C ASN A 22 10.06 6.28 8.70
N LEU A 23 9.59 7.50 8.92
CA LEU A 23 8.22 7.90 8.65
C LEU A 23 8.21 8.79 7.41
N LEU A 24 7.31 8.48 6.48
CA LEU A 24 7.03 9.30 5.31
C LEU A 24 5.65 9.92 5.50
N ASP A 25 5.58 11.24 5.50
CA ASP A 25 4.31 11.97 5.47
C ASP A 25 3.82 12.01 4.02
N VAL A 26 2.69 11.36 3.78
CA VAL A 26 2.10 11.23 2.45
C VAL A 26 0.83 12.08 2.42
N ALA A 27 0.70 12.91 1.39
CA ALA A 27 -0.51 13.71 1.20
C ALA A 27 -1.77 12.82 1.15
N GLY A 28 -2.90 13.31 1.65
CA GLY A 28 -4.17 12.57 1.55
C GLY A 28 -4.58 12.33 0.10
N LEU A 29 -5.18 11.16 -0.15
CA LEU A 29 -5.85 10.89 -1.42
C LEU A 29 -7.21 11.58 -1.44
N VAL A 30 -7.55 12.15 -2.59
CA VAL A 30 -8.91 12.55 -2.93
C VAL A 30 -9.48 11.53 -3.92
N PRO A 31 -10.82 11.37 -3.98
CA PRO A 31 -11.44 10.42 -4.90
C PRO A 31 -11.00 10.60 -6.36
N GLY A 32 -10.70 9.49 -7.05
CA GLY A 32 -10.27 9.50 -8.46
C GLY A 32 -8.80 9.84 -8.67
N ALA A 33 -7.97 9.71 -7.63
CA ALA A 33 -6.54 9.96 -7.72
C ALA A 33 -5.80 8.92 -8.61
N HIS A 34 -6.29 7.69 -8.69
CA HIS A 34 -5.76 6.67 -9.61
C HIS A 34 -5.91 7.04 -11.10
N GLU A 35 -6.88 7.88 -11.48
CA GLU A 35 -7.13 8.31 -12.89
C GLU A 35 -6.00 9.17 -13.51
N GLY A 36 -4.91 9.42 -12.79
CA GLY A 36 -3.72 10.10 -13.34
C GLY A 36 -3.88 11.62 -13.52
N LYS A 37 -4.93 12.24 -12.97
CA LYS A 37 -5.05 13.70 -12.85
C LYS A 37 -4.10 14.23 -11.77
N GLY A 38 -2.80 14.27 -12.05
CA GLY A 38 -1.80 14.91 -11.18
C GLY A 38 -1.38 14.10 -9.93
N LEU A 39 -1.51 14.69 -8.74
CA LEU A 39 -0.92 14.29 -7.44
C LEU A 39 -1.00 12.79 -7.08
N GLY A 40 -1.95 12.04 -7.65
CA GLY A 40 -2.05 10.58 -7.48
C GLY A 40 -0.78 9.81 -7.86
N ASN A 41 -0.08 10.16 -8.95
CA ASN A 41 1.19 9.51 -9.29
C ASN A 41 2.29 9.76 -8.24
N LYS A 42 2.29 10.94 -7.60
CA LYS A 42 3.25 11.26 -6.54
C LYS A 42 2.94 10.48 -5.27
N PHE A 43 1.67 10.43 -4.87
CA PHE A 43 1.18 9.62 -3.76
C PHE A 43 1.56 8.15 -3.90
N LEU A 44 1.25 7.56 -5.07
CA LEU A 44 1.51 6.15 -5.35
C LEU A 44 3.01 5.83 -5.41
N ASN A 45 3.83 6.78 -5.90
CA ASN A 45 5.29 6.66 -5.83
C ASN A 45 5.79 6.68 -4.38
N ASP A 46 5.27 7.57 -3.54
CA ASP A 46 5.63 7.61 -2.12
C ASP A 46 5.20 6.32 -1.39
N LEU A 47 4.00 5.81 -1.67
CA LEU A 47 3.55 4.50 -1.17
C LEU A 47 4.43 3.34 -1.61
N SER A 48 4.86 3.31 -2.87
CA SER A 48 5.71 2.23 -3.41
C SER A 48 7.05 2.10 -2.68
N ARG A 49 7.51 3.19 -2.03
CA ARG A 49 8.72 3.24 -1.23
C ARG A 49 8.49 2.82 0.22
N ALA A 50 7.26 2.87 0.71
CA ALA A 50 6.91 2.46 2.07
C ALA A 50 6.93 0.92 2.20
N ASP A 51 7.11 0.43 3.42
CA ASP A 51 6.96 -0.99 3.75
C ASP A 51 5.62 -1.25 4.49
N VAL A 52 5.07 -0.21 5.11
CA VAL A 52 3.82 -0.22 5.87
C VAL A 52 3.10 1.09 5.61
N LEU A 53 1.77 1.02 5.46
CA LEU A 53 0.88 2.15 5.38
C LEU A 53 0.15 2.34 6.71
N LEU A 54 0.21 3.55 7.27
CA LEU A 54 -0.55 3.95 8.45
C LEU A 54 -1.71 4.84 7.98
N HIS A 55 -2.93 4.30 7.98
CA HIS A 55 -4.12 5.03 7.57
C HIS A 55 -4.76 5.71 8.78
N ILE A 56 -4.83 7.05 8.76
CA ILE A 56 -5.45 7.85 9.82
C ILE A 56 -6.89 8.16 9.42
N ILE A 57 -7.84 7.78 10.27
CA ILE A 57 -9.29 7.90 10.02
C ILE A 57 -9.93 8.83 11.06
N ASP A 58 -10.83 9.71 10.62
CA ASP A 58 -11.70 10.48 11.53
C ASP A 58 -12.88 9.62 12.00
N THR A 59 -12.78 9.08 13.21
CA THR A 59 -13.85 8.27 13.79
C THR A 59 -15.07 9.07 14.24
N THR A 60 -14.98 10.42 14.24
CA THR A 60 -16.12 11.27 14.61
C THR A 60 -17.12 11.46 13.46
N GLY A 61 -16.72 11.12 12.23
CA GLY A 61 -17.54 11.32 11.04
C GLY A 61 -17.84 12.79 10.75
N SER A 62 -16.95 13.69 11.15
CA SER A 62 -17.12 15.15 11.05
C SER A 62 -16.38 15.76 9.86
N LEU A 63 -15.75 14.92 9.04
CA LEU A 63 -15.08 15.29 7.80
C LEU A 63 -15.73 14.54 6.63
N ASP A 64 -15.99 15.26 5.53
CA ASP A 64 -16.36 14.64 4.25
C ASP A 64 -15.15 14.03 3.54
N LYS A 65 -15.38 13.34 2.41
CA LYS A 65 -14.34 12.70 1.58
C LYS A 65 -13.29 13.66 1.01
N SER A 66 -13.54 14.97 1.05
CA SER A 66 -12.59 16.01 0.61
C SER A 66 -11.87 16.67 1.80
N GLY A 67 -12.18 16.26 3.03
CA GLY A 67 -11.62 16.81 4.26
C GLY A 67 -12.32 18.08 4.76
N ASN A 68 -13.49 18.44 4.24
CA ASN A 68 -14.26 19.57 4.74
C ASN A 68 -15.08 19.19 5.97
N ARG A 69 -15.32 20.15 6.86
CA ARG A 69 -16.14 19.91 8.06
C ARG A 69 -17.60 19.72 7.72
N VAL A 70 -18.18 18.66 8.26
CA VAL A 70 -19.60 18.31 8.24
C VAL A 70 -20.10 18.09 9.67
N ALA A 71 -21.40 17.90 9.87
CA ALA A 71 -21.89 17.60 11.21
C ALA A 71 -21.37 16.22 11.67
N PRO A 72 -21.09 16.02 12.97
CA PRO A 72 -20.62 14.73 13.47
C PRO A 72 -21.58 13.59 13.12
N GLY A 73 -21.04 12.50 12.59
CA GLY A 73 -21.79 11.34 12.12
C GLY A 73 -22.40 11.47 10.72
N GLU A 74 -22.13 12.55 9.98
CA GLU A 74 -22.58 12.67 8.58
C GLU A 74 -21.72 11.83 7.62
N ASN A 75 -20.46 11.53 7.95
CA ASN A 75 -19.62 10.59 7.21
C ASN A 75 -19.41 9.29 8.01
N ASP A 76 -19.43 8.15 7.32
CA ASP A 76 -19.09 6.85 7.91
C ASP A 76 -17.58 6.61 7.79
N PRO A 77 -16.83 6.50 8.91
CA PRO A 77 -15.40 6.24 8.88
C PRO A 77 -15.01 4.93 8.13
N TYR A 78 -15.94 3.97 8.04
CA TYR A 78 -15.72 2.74 7.28
C TYR A 78 -15.64 3.00 5.78
N GLU A 79 -16.39 3.97 5.26
CA GLU A 79 -16.34 4.37 3.85
C GLU A 79 -14.98 4.97 3.49
N ASP A 80 -14.31 5.66 4.43
CA ASP A 80 -12.96 6.18 4.22
C ASP A 80 -11.93 5.05 4.10
N VAL A 81 -12.09 3.97 4.87
CA VAL A 81 -11.24 2.76 4.77
C VAL A 81 -11.44 2.09 3.42
N LEU A 82 -12.70 1.82 3.04
CA LEU A 82 -13.04 1.20 1.76
C LEU A 82 -12.53 2.04 0.58
N PHE A 83 -12.70 3.36 0.65
CA PHE A 83 -12.22 4.27 -0.37
C PHE A 83 -10.72 4.09 -0.65
N LEU A 84 -9.90 4.03 0.41
CA LEU A 84 -8.46 3.82 0.23
C LEU A 84 -8.15 2.44 -0.36
N GLU A 85 -8.83 1.39 0.11
CA GLU A 85 -8.63 0.03 -0.41
C GLU A 85 -8.96 -0.05 -1.90
N GLU A 86 -10.07 0.55 -2.34
CA GLU A 86 -10.46 0.61 -3.74
C GLU A 86 -9.42 1.35 -4.61
N GLU A 87 -8.92 2.51 -4.17
CA GLU A 87 -7.90 3.26 -4.92
C GLU A 87 -6.58 2.45 -5.05
N LEU A 88 -6.19 1.69 -4.03
CA LEU A 88 -5.02 0.81 -4.09
C LEU A 88 -5.24 -0.37 -5.05
N ASP A 89 -6.43 -0.96 -5.05
CA ASP A 89 -6.80 -2.04 -5.97
C ASP A 89 -6.79 -1.57 -7.42
N TYR A 90 -7.39 -0.42 -7.71
CA TYR A 90 -7.36 0.18 -9.05
C TYR A 90 -5.94 0.50 -9.50
N TRP A 91 -5.09 0.99 -8.61
CA TRP A 91 -3.69 1.22 -8.94
C TRP A 91 -2.95 -0.08 -9.31
N VAL A 92 -3.11 -1.15 -8.52
CA VAL A 92 -2.49 -2.45 -8.83
C VAL A 92 -3.01 -2.99 -10.16
N LYS A 93 -4.32 -2.87 -10.40
CA LYS A 93 -4.95 -3.24 -11.68
C LYS A 93 -4.35 -2.45 -12.84
N ASP A 94 -4.22 -1.14 -12.73
CA ASP A 94 -3.63 -0.30 -13.78
C ASP A 94 -2.19 -0.69 -14.08
N VAL A 95 -1.39 -1.00 -13.05
CA VAL A 95 -0.03 -1.50 -13.24
C VAL A 95 -0.03 -2.85 -13.98
N LEU A 96 -0.98 -3.74 -13.67
CA LEU A 96 -1.14 -5.04 -14.33
C LEU A 96 -1.55 -4.89 -15.81
N GLU A 97 -2.50 -4.00 -16.11
CA GLU A 97 -3.12 -3.88 -17.44
C GLU A 97 -2.28 -3.10 -18.47
N ARG A 98 -1.21 -2.40 -18.04
CA ARG A 98 -0.36 -1.57 -18.92
C ARG A 98 0.24 -2.34 -20.11
N GLU A 99 0.11 -1.72 -21.30
CA GLU A 99 0.79 -1.90 -22.61
C GLU A 99 0.90 -3.30 -23.26
N ASP A 100 0.82 -4.40 -22.52
CA ASP A 100 1.05 -5.76 -23.07
C ASP A 100 0.35 -6.86 -22.26
N TRP A 101 -0.74 -6.55 -21.56
CA TRP A 101 -1.53 -7.54 -20.82
C TRP A 101 -1.90 -8.77 -21.66
N ASN A 102 -2.24 -8.57 -22.95
CA ASN A 102 -2.55 -9.64 -23.90
C ASN A 102 -1.37 -10.60 -24.15
N ARG A 103 -0.13 -10.14 -24.01
CA ARG A 103 1.07 -10.98 -24.11
C ARG A 103 1.27 -11.75 -22.81
N VAL A 104 1.20 -11.05 -21.68
CA VAL A 104 1.38 -11.64 -20.34
C VAL A 104 0.32 -12.71 -20.08
N SER A 105 -0.95 -12.46 -20.40
CA SER A 105 -2.04 -13.43 -20.21
C SER A 105 -1.83 -14.72 -21.00
N LYS A 106 -1.22 -14.66 -22.18
CA LYS A 106 -0.86 -15.86 -22.98
C LYS A 106 0.20 -16.73 -22.28
N THR A 107 1.02 -16.15 -21.39
CA THR A 107 2.01 -16.89 -20.61
C THR A 107 1.40 -17.69 -19.45
N ALA A 108 0.11 -17.51 -19.15
CA ALA A 108 -0.59 -18.19 -18.05
C ALA A 108 -0.55 -19.73 -18.12
N ARG A 109 -0.25 -20.30 -19.29
CA ARG A 109 -0.05 -21.76 -19.46
C ARG A 109 1.15 -22.28 -18.67
N ASP A 110 2.15 -21.43 -18.43
CA ASP A 110 3.32 -21.75 -17.64
C ASP A 110 3.33 -20.88 -16.38
N LYS A 111 3.03 -21.51 -15.25
CA LYS A 111 2.97 -20.85 -13.94
C LYS A 111 4.29 -20.17 -13.58
N ASN A 112 5.44 -20.74 -13.94
CA ASN A 112 6.73 -20.14 -13.65
C ASN A 112 6.97 -18.86 -14.46
N ILE A 113 6.66 -18.90 -15.77
CA ILE A 113 6.79 -17.73 -16.64
C ILE A 113 5.83 -16.63 -16.17
N MET A 114 4.55 -16.96 -15.98
CA MET A 114 3.54 -16.01 -15.50
C MET A 114 3.95 -15.36 -14.18
N THR A 115 4.38 -16.14 -13.19
CA THR A 115 4.79 -15.61 -11.88
C THR A 115 5.99 -14.67 -12.03
N LYS A 116 6.95 -14.99 -12.90
CA LYS A 116 8.12 -14.14 -13.16
C LYS A 116 7.72 -12.81 -13.82
N GLU A 117 6.86 -12.86 -14.84
CA GLU A 117 6.38 -11.66 -15.53
C GLU A 117 5.59 -10.74 -14.59
N LEU A 118 4.69 -11.30 -13.77
CA LEU A 118 3.92 -10.54 -12.78
C LEU A 118 4.83 -9.92 -11.70
N ALA A 119 5.80 -10.68 -11.18
CA ALA A 119 6.74 -10.17 -10.20
C ALA A 119 7.62 -9.04 -10.78
N ASN A 120 8.05 -9.15 -12.04
CA ASN A 120 8.80 -8.08 -12.70
C ASN A 120 7.95 -6.81 -12.87
N ARG A 121 6.69 -6.97 -13.28
CA ARG A 121 5.75 -5.86 -13.48
C ARG A 121 5.43 -5.10 -12.19
N LEU A 122 5.20 -5.84 -11.11
CA LEU A 122 4.85 -5.30 -9.80
C LEU A 122 6.08 -5.04 -8.91
N SER A 123 7.30 -5.17 -9.45
CA SER A 123 8.54 -4.98 -8.69
C SER A 123 8.67 -3.58 -8.10
N GLY A 124 8.13 -2.56 -8.77
CA GLY A 124 8.05 -1.20 -8.25
C GLY A 124 7.26 -1.10 -6.94
N LEU A 125 6.33 -2.03 -6.69
CA LEU A 125 5.51 -2.09 -5.48
C LEU A 125 6.12 -3.02 -4.42
N LYS A 126 7.38 -3.43 -4.58
CA LYS A 126 8.08 -4.43 -3.76
C LYS A 126 7.34 -5.79 -3.70
N ILE A 127 6.48 -6.08 -4.68
CA ILE A 127 5.79 -7.36 -4.76
C ILE A 127 6.76 -8.41 -5.30
N THR A 128 6.95 -9.47 -4.51
CA THR A 128 7.90 -10.54 -4.82
C THR A 128 7.19 -11.74 -5.47
N ARG A 129 7.98 -12.64 -6.06
CA ARG A 129 7.48 -13.93 -6.56
C ARG A 129 6.69 -14.71 -5.50
N THR A 130 7.11 -14.65 -4.25
CA THR A 130 6.45 -15.31 -3.11
C THR A 130 5.04 -14.73 -2.88
N HIS A 131 4.89 -13.41 -2.97
CA HIS A 131 3.59 -12.76 -2.85
C HIS A 131 2.65 -13.19 -3.97
N ILE A 132 3.12 -13.22 -5.23
CA ILE A 132 2.32 -13.68 -6.37
C ILE A 132 1.88 -15.14 -6.20
N LEU A 133 2.79 -16.04 -5.82
CA LEU A 133 2.46 -17.45 -5.60
C LEU A 133 1.42 -17.64 -4.49
N LYS A 134 1.52 -16.86 -3.42
CA LYS A 134 0.54 -16.85 -2.32
C LYS A 134 -0.82 -16.36 -2.83
N ALA A 135 -0.86 -15.24 -3.54
CA ALA A 135 -2.09 -14.68 -4.11
C ALA A 135 -2.79 -15.67 -5.04
N LEU A 136 -2.07 -16.29 -6.00
CA LEU A 136 -2.63 -17.31 -6.90
C LEU A 136 -3.26 -18.49 -6.13
N LYS A 137 -2.60 -18.94 -5.06
CA LYS A 137 -3.12 -20.02 -4.21
C LYS A 137 -4.41 -19.62 -3.50
N GLU A 138 -4.48 -18.38 -2.99
CA GLU A 138 -5.66 -17.85 -2.31
C GLU A 138 -6.83 -17.59 -3.27
N SER A 139 -6.53 -17.13 -4.50
CA SER A 139 -7.51 -16.95 -5.58
C SER A 139 -8.04 -18.27 -6.17
N ARG A 140 -7.54 -19.42 -5.73
CA ARG A 140 -7.90 -20.77 -6.22
C ARG A 140 -7.64 -20.95 -7.73
N LEU A 141 -6.57 -20.32 -8.24
CA LEU A 141 -6.09 -20.41 -9.63
C LEU A 141 -4.81 -21.25 -9.78
#